data_AF-A0A915IXI3-F1
#
_entry.id   AF-A0A915IXI3-F1
#
_cell.length_a   1.000
_cell.length_b   1.000
_cell.length_c   1.000
_cell.angle_alpha   90.00
_cell.angle_beta   90.00
_cell.angle_gamma   90.00
#
_symmetry.space_group_name_H-M   'P 1'
#
loop_
_entity.id
_entity.type
_entity.pdbx_description
1 polymer ?
#
loop_
_entity_poly.entity_id
_entity_poly.type
_entity_poly.pdbx_seq_one_letter_code
_entity_poly.pdbx_strand_id
1 'polypeptide(L)'
;MLRTKTDNKAIEVAVVYFRSGYLPTHYETSADWQIRLDIERSSAIKCPWIGAHLTGTKKVQQVLTESNLRNKFGVEQETRMKRTFAGMYSLDVNNPKIDQIKAWAMEYPEKFVLKVKKGSMPQREGGGNNIYGPALFETLKNTPPDELETFVLMERLDPFVHENILVRADQQLKVVKVDSELGVFGYVLGSRNGIVKQGNFGHIIRTKPSHFDEGGISTGKAAHDAPFLI
;
A
#
# COMPACT_ATOMS: atom_id res chain seq x y z
N MET A 1 26.91 5.23 15.33
CA MET A 1 26.85 3.76 15.48
C MET A 1 25.70 3.44 16.41
N LEU A 2 24.71 2.65 15.97
CA LEU A 2 23.57 2.27 16.80
C LEU A 2 23.96 1.07 17.68
N ARG A 3 23.59 1.13 18.96
CA ARG A 3 23.86 0.05 19.92
C ARG A 3 22.59 -0.30 20.68
N THR A 4 22.45 -1.58 21.01
CA THR A 4 21.43 -2.08 21.94
C THR A 4 22.11 -2.88 23.06
N LYS A 5 21.33 -3.33 24.04
CA LYS A 5 21.82 -4.18 25.14
C LYS A 5 21.18 -5.56 25.07
N THR A 6 22.00 -6.59 25.20
CA THR A 6 21.56 -7.98 25.39
C THR A 6 22.45 -8.56 26.49
N ASP A 7 21.85 -9.18 27.50
CA ASP A 7 22.57 -9.69 28.69
C ASP A 7 23.53 -8.67 29.33
N ASN A 8 23.07 -7.41 29.45
CA ASN A 8 23.85 -6.27 29.95
C ASN A 8 25.11 -5.90 29.16
N LYS A 9 25.34 -6.50 27.99
CA LYS A 9 26.44 -6.15 27.08
C LYS A 9 25.94 -5.23 25.98
N ALA A 10 26.70 -4.17 25.71
CA ALA A 10 26.45 -3.30 24.57
C ALA A 10 26.83 -4.03 23.28
N ILE A 11 25.87 -4.20 22.37
CA ILE A 11 26.07 -4.81 21.06
C ILE A 11 25.80 -3.80 19.96
N GLU A 12 26.60 -3.82 18.91
CA GLU A 12 26.40 -3.01 17.71
C GLU A 12 25.27 -3.58 16.86
N VAL A 13 24.38 -2.70 16.39
CA VAL A 13 23.27 -3.07 15.51
C VAL A 13 23.71 -2.93 14.06
N ALA A 14 23.85 -4.05 13.35
CA ALA A 14 24.17 -4.07 11.93
C ALA A 14 22.96 -3.79 11.02
N VAL A 15 21.78 -4.30 11.42
CA VAL A 15 20.54 -4.21 10.62
C VAL A 15 19.37 -3.85 11.52
N VAL A 16 18.53 -2.92 11.07
CA VAL A 16 17.22 -2.64 11.66
C VAL A 16 16.14 -3.08 10.69
N TYR A 17 15.38 -4.11 11.08
CA TYR A 17 14.26 -4.64 10.30
C TYR A 17 12.94 -4.15 10.89
N PHE A 18 12.25 -3.28 10.17
CA PHE A 18 11.01 -2.69 10.63
C PHE A 18 9.84 -3.68 10.50
N ARG A 19 9.25 -4.03 11.64
CA ARG A 19 7.93 -4.70 11.74
C ARG A 19 6.85 -3.78 12.33
N SER A 20 7.20 -2.51 12.55
CA SER A 20 6.36 -1.42 13.04
C SER A 20 6.83 -0.11 12.37
N GLY A 21 6.22 1.02 12.70
CA GLY A 21 6.58 2.33 12.16
C GLY A 21 6.01 2.67 10.76
N TYR A 22 5.04 1.88 10.28
CA TYR A 22 4.27 2.16 9.06
C TYR A 22 2.88 2.77 9.34
N LEU A 23 2.49 2.86 10.61
CA LEU A 23 1.29 3.56 11.05
C LEU A 23 1.68 4.68 12.02
N PRO A 24 0.93 5.78 12.05
CA PRO A 24 1.20 6.85 13.01
C PRO A 24 0.94 6.45 14.46
N THR A 25 0.04 5.52 14.70
CA THR A 25 -0.21 4.95 16.04
C THR A 25 0.98 4.18 16.60
N HIS A 26 2.04 3.95 15.80
CA HIS A 26 3.31 3.43 16.28
C HIS A 26 4.26 4.53 16.80
N TYR A 27 3.84 5.80 16.73
CA TYR A 27 4.59 6.98 17.15
C TYR A 27 3.71 7.85 18.05
N GLU A 28 3.61 7.47 19.32
CA GLU A 28 2.73 8.13 20.29
C GLU A 28 3.34 9.43 20.83
N THR A 29 4.67 9.50 20.85
CA THR A 29 5.43 10.60 21.43
C THR A 29 6.50 11.13 20.48
N SER A 30 7.03 12.33 20.76
CA SER A 30 8.19 12.87 20.05
C SER A 30 9.44 12.01 20.22
N ALA A 31 9.53 11.23 21.32
CA ALA A 31 10.63 10.30 21.54
C ALA A 31 10.63 9.16 20.51
N ASP A 32 9.46 8.66 20.10
CA ASP A 32 9.36 7.61 19.07
C ASP A 32 9.88 8.11 17.71
N TRP A 33 9.55 9.37 17.38
CA TRP A 33 10.08 10.04 16.18
C TRP A 33 11.59 10.26 16.27
N GLN A 34 12.10 10.63 17.44
CA GLN A 34 13.54 10.77 17.66
C GLN A 34 14.25 9.42 17.51
N ILE A 35 13.69 8.32 18.03
CA ILE A 35 14.24 6.98 17.84
C ILE A 35 14.29 6.61 16.36
N ARG A 36 13.22 6.88 15.60
CA ARG A 36 13.22 6.67 14.15
C ARG A 36 14.33 7.47 13.46
N LEU A 37 14.49 8.74 13.83
CA LEU A 37 15.54 9.60 13.28
C LEU A 37 16.95 9.08 13.60
N ASP A 38 17.18 8.64 14.85
CA ASP A 38 18.47 8.11 15.30
C ASP A 38 18.82 6.80 14.56
N ILE A 39 17.83 5.93 14.33
CA ILE A 39 17.98 4.72 13.51
C ILE A 39 18.40 5.10 12.09
N GLU A 40 17.68 6.02 11.44
CA GLU A 40 17.96 6.42 10.06
C GLU A 40 19.35 7.06 9.92
N ARG A 41 19.77 7.88 10.91
CA ARG A 41 21.11 8.51 10.97
C ARG A 41 22.24 7.54 11.32
N SER A 42 21.92 6.35 11.80
CA SER A 42 22.94 5.36 12.16
C SER A 42 23.58 4.68 10.95
N SER A 43 24.70 4.00 11.21
CA SER A 43 25.41 3.14 10.25
C SER A 43 24.71 1.81 9.97
N ALA A 44 23.66 1.46 10.72
CA ALA A 44 22.92 0.23 10.47
C ALA A 44 22.25 0.25 9.09
N ILE A 45 22.11 -0.92 8.48
CA ILE A 45 21.31 -1.11 7.27
C ILE A 45 19.84 -1.12 7.69
N LYS A 46 19.00 -0.32 7.02
CA LYS A 46 17.56 -0.24 7.33
C LYS A 46 16.76 -1.06 6.31
N CYS A 47 15.79 -1.82 6.80
CA CYS A 47 14.84 -2.58 5.99
C CYS A 47 13.39 -2.22 6.37
N PRO A 48 12.74 -1.29 5.64
CA PRO A 48 13.32 -0.36 4.66
C PRO A 48 13.94 0.89 5.33
N TRP A 49 14.82 1.59 4.62
CA TRP A 49 15.22 2.97 4.97
C TRP A 49 14.11 3.97 4.61
N ILE A 50 14.17 5.20 5.13
CA ILE A 50 13.06 6.15 5.00
C ILE A 50 12.63 6.45 3.55
N GLY A 51 13.55 6.55 2.60
CA GLY A 51 13.19 6.78 1.20
C GLY A 51 12.50 5.58 0.56
N ALA A 52 12.95 4.35 0.85
CA ALA A 52 12.25 3.14 0.41
C ALA A 52 10.85 3.01 1.05
N HIS A 53 10.67 3.53 2.27
CA HIS A 53 9.35 3.64 2.88
C HIS A 53 8.45 4.62 2.11
N LEU A 54 8.95 5.82 1.79
CA LEU A 54 8.20 6.83 1.03
C LEU A 54 7.84 6.37 -0.39
N THR A 55 8.69 5.57 -1.04
CA THR A 55 8.38 5.00 -2.36
C THR A 55 7.18 4.04 -2.34
N GLY A 56 6.80 3.50 -1.18
CA GLY A 56 5.64 2.63 -1.02
C GLY A 56 4.30 3.37 -0.96
N THR A 57 4.30 4.70 -0.92
CA THR A 57 3.06 5.50 -0.78
C THR A 57 2.16 5.38 -2.02
N LYS A 58 0.85 5.52 -1.83
CA LYS A 58 -0.13 5.49 -2.94
C LYS A 58 0.07 6.66 -3.89
N LYS A 59 0.53 7.82 -3.39
CA LYS A 59 0.90 8.95 -4.26
C LYS A 59 2.06 8.59 -5.17
N VAL A 60 3.13 7.97 -4.67
CA VAL A 60 4.23 7.51 -5.55
C VAL A 60 3.72 6.48 -6.55
N GLN A 61 2.87 5.55 -6.14
CA GLN A 61 2.25 4.59 -7.05
C GLN A 61 1.46 5.28 -8.17
N GLN A 62 0.62 6.27 -7.85
CA GLN A 62 -0.15 7.06 -8.82
C GLN A 62 0.75 7.86 -9.75
N VAL A 63 1.75 8.52 -9.20
CA VAL A 63 2.68 9.36 -9.95
C VAL A 63 3.52 8.51 -10.92
N LEU A 64 3.80 7.24 -10.58
CA LEU A 64 4.44 6.28 -11.49
C LEU A 64 3.53 5.80 -12.62
N THR A 65 2.22 6.07 -12.61
CA THR A 65 1.36 5.80 -13.78
C THR A 65 1.40 6.93 -14.81
N GLU A 66 1.96 8.10 -14.46
CA GLU A 66 2.10 9.24 -15.36
C GLU A 66 3.29 9.07 -16.33
N SER A 67 3.06 9.34 -17.62
CA SER A 67 4.02 9.02 -18.70
C SER A 67 5.37 9.72 -18.57
N ASN A 68 5.38 10.99 -18.16
CA ASN A 68 6.57 11.81 -17.94
C ASN A 68 7.53 11.17 -16.91
N LEU A 69 7.00 10.64 -15.81
CA LEU A 69 7.82 10.09 -14.73
C LEU A 69 8.22 8.64 -14.97
N ARG A 70 7.40 7.89 -15.70
CA ARG A 70 7.82 6.58 -16.19
C ARG A 70 9.07 6.66 -17.05
N ASN A 71 9.20 7.69 -17.90
CA ASN A 71 10.42 7.93 -18.67
C ASN A 71 11.63 8.19 -17.77
N LYS A 72 11.47 9.09 -16.79
CA LYS A 72 12.55 9.48 -15.86
C LYS A 72 13.13 8.30 -15.09
N PHE A 73 12.29 7.35 -14.67
CA PHE A 73 12.70 6.18 -13.89
C PHE A 73 12.93 4.91 -14.73
N GLY A 74 12.91 5.01 -16.06
CA GLY A 74 13.09 3.86 -16.97
C GLY A 74 11.90 2.89 -17.03
N VAL A 75 10.80 3.19 -16.33
CA VAL A 75 9.58 2.37 -16.30
C VAL A 75 8.87 2.36 -17.66
N GLU A 76 9.02 3.42 -18.47
CA GLU A 76 8.33 3.48 -19.77
C GLU A 76 8.78 2.35 -20.72
N GLN A 77 10.02 1.87 -20.59
CA GLN A 77 10.56 0.78 -21.41
C GLN A 77 10.14 -0.60 -20.87
N GLU A 78 9.68 -0.67 -19.62
CA GLU A 78 9.29 -1.90 -18.93
C GLU A 78 7.84 -2.29 -19.22
N THR A 79 7.60 -2.87 -20.41
CA THR A 79 6.26 -3.27 -20.88
C THR A 79 5.51 -4.17 -19.89
N ARG A 80 6.21 -5.09 -19.22
CA ARG A 80 5.61 -5.98 -18.21
C ARG A 80 5.06 -5.21 -17.01
N MET A 81 5.79 -4.20 -16.54
CA MET A 81 5.36 -3.37 -15.41
C MET A 81 4.16 -2.50 -15.81
N LYS A 82 4.19 -1.87 -16.99
CA LYS A 82 3.08 -1.05 -17.48
C LYS A 82 1.76 -1.81 -17.59
N ARG A 83 1.80 -3.10 -17.95
CA ARG A 83 0.62 -3.97 -18.03
C ARG A 83 -0.02 -4.26 -16.66
N THR A 84 0.69 -4.03 -15.57
CA THR A 84 0.16 -4.26 -14.20
C THR A 84 -0.49 -3.02 -13.58
N PHE A 85 -0.40 -1.86 -14.22
CA PHE A 85 -0.98 -0.63 -13.68
C PHE A 85 -2.48 -0.58 -13.99
N ALA A 86 -3.29 -0.41 -12.94
CA ALA A 86 -4.67 0.03 -13.07
C ALA A 86 -4.71 1.56 -13.33
N GLY A 87 -5.87 2.09 -13.72
CA GLY A 87 -6.07 3.53 -13.77
C GLY A 87 -5.83 4.18 -12.41
N MET A 88 -4.91 5.14 -12.33
CA MET A 88 -4.68 5.95 -11.13
C MET A 88 -4.69 7.42 -11.53
N TYR A 89 -5.38 8.24 -10.74
CA TYR A 89 -5.68 9.61 -11.08
C TYR A 89 -5.37 10.53 -9.90
N SER A 90 -4.59 11.58 -10.18
CA SER A 90 -4.32 12.64 -9.23
C SER A 90 -5.57 13.50 -9.03
N LEU A 91 -5.86 13.84 -7.78
CA LEU A 91 -6.92 14.78 -7.40
C LEU A 91 -6.38 16.19 -7.06
N ASP A 92 -5.13 16.48 -7.46
CA ASP A 92 -4.49 17.78 -7.24
C ASP A 92 -5.21 18.91 -7.99
N VAL A 93 -5.28 20.11 -7.41
CA VAL A 93 -5.98 21.25 -8.03
C VAL A 93 -5.36 21.70 -9.35
N ASN A 94 -4.06 21.40 -9.53
CA ASN A 94 -3.31 21.73 -10.75
C ASN A 94 -3.47 20.68 -11.85
N ASN A 95 -4.20 19.58 -11.61
CA ASN A 95 -4.47 18.58 -12.65
C ASN A 95 -5.48 19.15 -13.66
N PRO A 96 -5.12 19.37 -14.93
CA PRO A 96 -6.00 19.98 -15.93
C PRO A 96 -7.24 19.12 -16.24
N LYS A 97 -7.26 17.85 -15.82
CA LYS A 97 -8.39 16.92 -16.00
C LYS A 97 -9.20 16.71 -14.72
N ILE A 98 -8.94 17.45 -13.65
CA ILE A 98 -9.54 17.20 -12.33
C ILE A 98 -11.07 17.16 -12.38
N ASP A 99 -11.71 18.14 -13.02
CA ASP A 99 -13.16 18.22 -13.09
C ASP A 99 -13.77 17.04 -13.87
N GLN A 100 -13.12 16.63 -14.96
CA GLN A 100 -13.52 15.46 -15.73
C GLN A 100 -13.38 14.17 -14.92
N ILE A 101 -12.26 14.00 -14.21
CA ILE A 101 -11.99 12.84 -13.36
C ILE A 101 -13.03 12.75 -12.23
N LYS A 102 -13.32 13.89 -11.57
CA LYS A 102 -14.33 13.96 -10.51
C LYS A 102 -15.73 13.65 -11.04
N ALA A 103 -16.13 14.27 -12.15
CA ALA A 103 -17.43 14.02 -12.77
C ALA A 103 -17.58 12.53 -13.12
N TRP A 104 -16.56 11.93 -13.74
CA TRP A 104 -16.57 10.52 -14.09
C TRP A 104 -16.67 9.59 -12.87
N ALA A 105 -15.91 9.88 -11.81
CA ALA A 105 -15.93 9.10 -10.57
C ALA A 105 -17.23 9.29 -9.76
N MET A 106 -17.88 10.44 -9.88
CA MET A 106 -19.19 10.70 -9.28
C MET A 106 -20.33 10.06 -10.06
N GLU A 107 -20.20 9.93 -11.38
CA GLU A 107 -21.17 9.24 -12.23
C GLU A 107 -21.12 7.71 -12.04
N TYR A 108 -19.92 7.14 -11.86
CA TYR A 108 -19.71 5.69 -11.69
C TYR A 108 -18.88 5.35 -10.44
N PRO A 109 -19.35 5.68 -9.23
CA PRO A 109 -18.57 5.53 -7.99
C PRO A 109 -18.19 4.09 -7.66
N GLU A 110 -18.89 3.10 -8.22
CA GLU A 110 -18.58 1.67 -8.10
C GLU A 110 -17.34 1.26 -8.89
N LYS A 111 -16.96 1.99 -9.94
CA LYS A 111 -15.77 1.72 -10.76
C LYS A 111 -14.47 2.24 -10.16
N PHE A 112 -14.56 2.93 -9.03
CA PHE A 112 -13.41 3.56 -8.40
C PHE A 112 -13.30 3.21 -6.93
N VAL A 113 -12.11 3.45 -6.41
CA VAL A 113 -11.80 3.45 -5.00
C VAL A 113 -10.97 4.70 -4.70
N LEU A 114 -11.39 5.44 -3.68
CA LEU A 114 -10.57 6.49 -3.10
C LEU A 114 -9.63 5.86 -2.08
N LYS A 115 -8.32 6.04 -2.27
CA LYS A 115 -7.30 5.65 -1.31
C LYS A 115 -7.09 6.82 -0.35
N VAL A 116 -7.42 6.59 0.92
CA VAL A 116 -7.82 7.66 1.87
C VAL A 116 -6.67 8.16 2.73
N LYS A 117 -6.86 9.42 3.15
CA LYS A 117 -6.43 10.09 4.39
C LYS A 117 -7.51 9.89 5.47
N LYS A 118 -7.28 9.15 6.56
CA LYS A 118 -8.16 9.20 7.74
C LYS A 118 -7.56 10.14 8.78
N GLY A 119 -8.21 11.29 9.01
CA GLY A 119 -7.73 12.35 9.90
C GLY A 119 -6.69 13.26 9.23
N SER A 120 -5.79 13.89 9.97
CA SER A 120 -4.77 14.82 9.43
C SER A 120 -3.60 14.16 8.69
N MET A 121 -3.61 12.84 8.46
CA MET A 121 -2.41 12.12 7.94
C MET A 121 -2.66 11.37 6.62
N PRO A 122 -1.98 11.77 5.54
CA PRO A 122 -2.10 11.14 4.23
C PRO A 122 -1.29 9.82 4.14
N GLN A 123 -1.64 8.95 3.19
CA GLN A 123 -0.85 7.77 2.74
C GLN A 123 -0.67 6.63 3.77
N ARG A 124 -1.78 5.98 4.17
CA ARG A 124 -1.73 4.83 5.09
C ARG A 124 -1.47 3.49 4.38
N GLU A 125 -0.71 2.63 5.05
CA GLU A 125 -0.57 1.20 4.74
C GLU A 125 -1.33 0.33 5.75
N GLY A 126 -1.59 -0.94 5.42
CA GLY A 126 -2.16 -1.92 6.37
C GLY A 126 -3.68 -2.16 6.28
N GLY A 127 -4.36 -1.64 5.25
CA GLY A 127 -5.81 -1.87 5.02
C GLY A 127 -6.72 -1.03 5.93
N GLY A 128 -8.04 -1.01 5.65
CA GLY A 128 -9.01 -0.28 6.49
C GLY A 128 -9.25 1.18 6.11
N ASN A 129 -8.61 1.68 5.05
CA ASN A 129 -8.56 3.10 4.72
C ASN A 129 -8.97 3.37 3.27
N ASN A 130 -9.84 2.56 2.68
CA ASN A 130 -10.34 2.84 1.33
C ASN A 130 -11.80 3.28 1.40
N ILE A 131 -12.21 4.20 0.52
CA ILE A 131 -13.58 4.67 0.37
C ILE A 131 -14.13 4.19 -0.98
N TYR A 132 -15.36 3.67 -0.97
CA TYR A 132 -16.00 3.03 -2.12
C TYR A 132 -17.45 3.53 -2.29
N GLY A 133 -17.99 3.40 -3.50
CA GLY A 133 -19.43 3.53 -3.75
C GLY A 133 -20.03 4.86 -3.26
N PRO A 134 -21.19 4.85 -2.56
CA PRO A 134 -21.83 6.09 -2.11
C PRO A 134 -20.93 7.00 -1.27
N ALA A 135 -20.07 6.43 -0.42
CA ALA A 135 -19.14 7.21 0.38
C ALA A 135 -18.06 7.91 -0.47
N LEU A 136 -17.67 7.31 -1.60
CA LEU A 136 -16.77 7.93 -2.57
C LEU A 136 -17.41 9.16 -3.18
N PHE A 137 -18.65 9.04 -3.63
CA PHE A 137 -19.42 10.15 -4.19
C PHE A 137 -19.50 11.32 -3.20
N GLU A 138 -19.94 11.04 -1.97
CA GLU A 138 -20.07 12.07 -0.92
C GLU A 138 -18.73 12.71 -0.56
N THR A 139 -17.63 11.94 -0.58
CA THR A 139 -16.28 12.49 -0.35
C THR A 139 -15.88 13.45 -1.47
N LEU A 140 -16.04 13.05 -2.74
CA LEU A 140 -15.68 13.93 -3.87
C LEU A 140 -16.52 15.21 -3.94
N LYS A 141 -17.77 15.13 -3.49
CA LYS A 141 -18.71 16.25 -3.47
C LYS A 141 -18.44 17.24 -2.34
N ASN A 142 -18.15 16.73 -1.14
CA ASN A 142 -18.15 17.55 0.08
C ASN A 142 -16.74 17.93 0.57
N THR A 143 -15.69 17.26 0.10
CA THR A 143 -14.31 17.57 0.52
C THR A 143 -13.74 18.77 -0.25
N PRO A 144 -13.15 19.76 0.44
CA PRO A 144 -12.48 20.90 -0.18
C PRO A 144 -11.35 20.50 -1.15
N PRO A 145 -11.08 21.28 -2.22
CA PRO A 145 -10.07 20.93 -3.22
C PRO A 145 -8.66 20.70 -2.67
N ASP A 146 -8.21 21.50 -1.69
CA ASP A 146 -6.91 21.37 -1.04
C ASP A 146 -6.78 20.08 -0.22
N GLU A 147 -7.89 19.61 0.35
CA GLU A 147 -7.91 18.33 1.06
C GLU A 147 -7.98 17.14 0.10
N LEU A 148 -8.62 17.29 -1.07
CA LEU A 148 -8.69 16.26 -2.10
C LEU A 148 -7.32 15.85 -2.66
N GLU A 149 -6.33 16.74 -2.68
CA GLU A 149 -4.95 16.45 -3.13
C GLU A 149 -4.27 15.32 -2.34
N THR A 150 -4.75 15.08 -1.12
CA THR A 150 -4.21 14.03 -0.24
C THR A 150 -4.70 12.63 -0.61
N PHE A 151 -5.69 12.54 -1.48
CA PHE A 151 -6.29 11.30 -1.96
C PHE A 151 -5.69 10.89 -3.30
N VAL A 152 -5.80 9.59 -3.58
CA VAL A 152 -5.59 9.05 -4.92
C VAL A 152 -6.86 8.34 -5.32
N LEU A 153 -7.40 8.71 -6.48
CA LEU A 153 -8.48 7.95 -7.11
C LEU A 153 -7.84 6.82 -7.92
N MET A 154 -8.31 5.59 -7.70
CA MET A 154 -7.83 4.42 -8.42
C MET A 154 -9.03 3.68 -8.99
N GLU A 155 -8.89 3.15 -10.21
CA GLU A 155 -9.82 2.20 -10.80
C GLU A 155 -10.00 0.99 -9.88
N ARG A 156 -11.24 0.61 -9.64
CA ARG A 156 -11.57 -0.59 -8.88
C ARG A 156 -11.30 -1.81 -9.76
N LEU A 157 -10.45 -2.70 -9.27
CA LEU A 157 -10.21 -3.98 -9.93
C LEU A 157 -11.46 -4.86 -9.83
N ASP A 158 -11.74 -5.59 -10.91
CA ASP A 158 -12.82 -6.59 -11.00
C ASP A 158 -12.22 -8.01 -11.04
N PRO A 159 -11.95 -8.61 -9.86
CA PRO A 159 -11.30 -9.91 -9.78
C PRO A 159 -12.25 -11.06 -10.12
N PHE A 160 -11.68 -12.20 -10.54
CA PHE A 160 -12.46 -13.42 -10.75
C PHE A 160 -13.04 -13.96 -9.44
N VAL A 161 -14.36 -14.05 -9.38
CA VAL A 161 -15.10 -14.57 -8.23
C VAL A 161 -15.35 -16.06 -8.39
N HIS A 162 -15.00 -16.84 -7.37
CA HIS A 162 -15.22 -18.28 -7.32
C HIS A 162 -15.73 -18.71 -5.95
N GLU A 163 -16.17 -19.96 -5.83
CA GLU A 163 -16.60 -20.53 -4.54
C GLU A 163 -15.42 -21.17 -3.80
N ASN A 164 -15.34 -20.90 -2.50
CA ASN A 164 -14.34 -21.51 -1.62
C ASN A 164 -14.90 -21.60 -0.19
N ILE A 165 -14.20 -22.30 0.71
CA ILE A 165 -14.55 -22.41 2.12
C ILE A 165 -13.50 -21.66 2.94
N LEU A 166 -13.94 -20.62 3.66
CA LEU A 166 -13.07 -19.90 4.59
C LEU A 166 -13.13 -20.55 5.96
N VAL A 167 -12.01 -21.12 6.41
CA VAL A 167 -11.90 -21.73 7.73
C VAL A 167 -11.51 -20.66 8.75
N ARG A 168 -12.33 -20.48 9.78
CA ARG A 168 -12.07 -19.57 10.91
C ARG A 168 -12.41 -20.27 12.22
N ALA A 169 -11.66 -19.95 13.28
CA ALA A 169 -11.95 -20.44 14.62
C ALA A 169 -13.39 -20.09 15.02
N ASP A 170 -14.09 -21.05 15.60
CA ASP A 170 -15.45 -20.91 16.14
C ASP A 170 -16.51 -20.44 15.13
N GLN A 171 -16.26 -20.60 13.82
CA GLN A 171 -17.23 -20.32 12.78
C GLN A 171 -17.62 -21.60 12.04
N GLN A 172 -18.91 -21.70 11.68
CA GLN A 172 -19.38 -22.79 10.84
C GLN A 172 -18.75 -22.71 9.45
N LEU A 173 -18.33 -23.87 8.93
CA LEU A 173 -17.86 -23.98 7.56
C LEU A 173 -19.00 -23.72 6.60
N LYS A 174 -18.81 -22.75 5.69
CA LYS A 174 -19.77 -22.39 4.66
C LYS A 174 -19.04 -22.17 3.36
N VAL A 175 -19.64 -22.67 2.28
CA VAL A 175 -19.24 -22.28 0.93
C VAL A 175 -19.64 -20.82 0.74
N VAL A 176 -18.69 -20.00 0.33
CA VAL A 176 -18.89 -18.57 0.08
C VAL A 176 -18.22 -18.18 -1.22
N LYS A 177 -18.78 -17.17 -1.90
CA LYS A 177 -18.12 -16.53 -3.03
C LYS A 177 -16.96 -15.69 -2.52
N VAL A 178 -15.79 -15.87 -3.13
CA VAL A 178 -14.53 -15.22 -2.75
C VAL A 178 -13.82 -14.64 -3.95
N ASP A 179 -12.95 -13.68 -3.68
CA ASP A 179 -11.91 -13.21 -4.60
C ASP A 179 -10.55 -13.24 -3.89
N SER A 180 -9.49 -13.36 -4.68
CA SER A 180 -8.13 -13.56 -4.21
C SER A 180 -7.19 -12.46 -4.70
N GLU A 181 -6.31 -12.00 -3.81
CA GLU A 181 -5.24 -11.05 -4.09
C GLU A 181 -3.88 -11.75 -3.97
N LEU A 182 -3.16 -11.83 -5.10
CA LEU A 182 -1.79 -12.37 -5.16
C LEU A 182 -0.78 -11.28 -4.77
N GLY A 183 -0.03 -11.52 -3.70
CA GLY A 183 1.17 -10.78 -3.35
C GLY A 183 2.43 -11.55 -3.75
N VAL A 184 3.39 -10.89 -4.37
CA VAL A 184 4.70 -11.47 -4.71
C VAL A 184 5.78 -10.79 -3.87
N PHE A 185 6.58 -11.57 -3.14
CA PHE A 185 7.65 -11.03 -2.32
C PHE A 185 8.91 -10.81 -3.16
N GLY A 186 9.41 -9.59 -3.14
CA GLY A 186 10.69 -9.20 -3.72
C GLY A 186 11.62 -8.57 -2.69
N TYR A 187 12.93 -8.61 -2.96
CA TYR A 187 13.92 -7.91 -2.16
C TYR A 187 14.97 -7.25 -3.06
N VAL A 188 15.50 -6.12 -2.58
CA VAL A 188 16.66 -5.43 -3.15
C VAL A 188 17.57 -5.02 -2.00
N LEU A 189 18.83 -5.40 -2.09
CA LEU A 189 19.91 -5.01 -1.20
C LEU A 189 20.91 -4.20 -2.02
N GLY A 190 21.21 -2.99 -1.58
CA GLY A 190 22.12 -2.11 -2.28
C GLY A 190 22.43 -0.84 -1.49
N SER A 191 23.17 0.04 -2.13
CA SER A 191 23.49 1.38 -1.65
C SER A 191 23.35 2.40 -2.78
N ARG A 192 23.69 3.66 -2.52
CA ARG A 192 23.79 4.68 -3.57
C ARG A 192 24.76 4.31 -4.71
N ASN A 193 25.72 3.41 -4.45
CA ASN A 193 26.71 2.96 -5.43
C ASN A 193 26.19 1.82 -6.31
N GLY A 194 24.96 1.35 -6.08
CA GLY A 194 24.34 0.30 -6.89
C GLY A 194 23.71 -0.82 -6.07
N ILE A 195 23.05 -1.72 -6.80
CA ILE A 195 22.41 -2.91 -6.26
C ILE A 195 23.47 -4.00 -6.08
N VAL A 196 23.52 -4.57 -4.88
CA VAL A 196 24.38 -5.71 -4.54
C VAL A 196 23.67 -7.02 -4.83
N LYS A 197 22.37 -7.10 -4.47
CA LYS A 197 21.56 -8.30 -4.68
C LYS A 197 20.10 -7.93 -4.84
N GLN A 198 19.40 -8.61 -5.73
CA GLN A 198 17.94 -8.50 -5.85
C GLN A 198 17.34 -9.85 -6.22
N GLY A 199 16.06 -10.06 -5.94
CA GLY A 199 15.35 -11.26 -6.34
C GLY A 199 13.94 -11.33 -5.79
N ASN A 200 13.27 -12.45 -6.08
CA ASN A 200 11.95 -12.78 -5.59
C ASN A 200 12.04 -13.95 -4.60
N PHE A 201 11.20 -13.96 -3.56
CA PHE A 201 11.29 -14.93 -2.46
C PHE A 201 9.98 -15.71 -2.21
N GLY A 202 9.08 -15.73 -3.19
CA GLY A 202 7.82 -16.46 -3.13
C GLY A 202 6.60 -15.55 -3.21
N HIS A 203 5.47 -16.04 -2.72
CA HIS A 203 4.19 -15.38 -2.84
C HIS A 203 3.31 -15.61 -1.61
N ILE A 204 2.27 -14.80 -1.50
CA ILE A 204 1.17 -14.96 -0.55
C ILE A 204 -0.13 -14.73 -1.32
N ILE A 205 -1.13 -15.57 -1.08
CA ILE A 205 -2.49 -15.28 -1.54
C ILE A 205 -3.35 -14.95 -0.33
N ARG A 206 -4.13 -13.89 -0.48
CA ARG A 206 -5.13 -13.46 0.48
C ARG A 206 -6.49 -13.58 -0.18
N THR A 207 -7.37 -14.37 0.41
CA THR A 207 -8.70 -14.62 -0.14
C THR A 207 -9.75 -14.09 0.83
N LYS A 208 -10.71 -13.33 0.32
CA LYS A 208 -11.79 -12.71 1.11
C LYS A 208 -13.15 -13.04 0.49
N PRO A 209 -14.26 -12.98 1.26
CA PRO A 209 -15.58 -13.04 0.66
C PRO A 209 -15.79 -11.87 -0.32
N SER A 210 -16.35 -12.14 -1.49
CA SER A 210 -16.40 -11.20 -2.61
C SER A 210 -17.27 -9.96 -2.39
N HIS A 211 -18.15 -10.01 -1.39
CA HIS A 211 -18.99 -8.88 -1.00
C HIS A 211 -18.28 -7.89 -0.06
N PHE A 212 -17.06 -8.19 0.41
CA PHE A 212 -16.27 -7.25 1.20
C PHE A 212 -15.35 -6.42 0.32
N ASP A 213 -15.36 -5.10 0.49
CA ASP A 213 -14.45 -4.21 -0.24
C ASP A 213 -12.98 -4.31 0.23
N GLU A 214 -12.72 -4.82 1.43
CA GLU A 214 -11.38 -4.90 2.04
C GLU A 214 -11.03 -6.31 2.52
N GLY A 215 -9.75 -6.70 2.36
CA GLY A 215 -9.26 -8.07 2.60
C GLY A 215 -8.03 -8.16 3.51
N GLY A 216 -8.02 -7.49 4.65
CA GLY A 216 -6.93 -7.65 5.63
C GLY A 216 -7.03 -8.99 6.37
N ILE A 217 -5.93 -9.76 6.43
CA ILE A 217 -5.86 -10.95 7.30
C ILE A 217 -5.85 -10.52 8.77
N SER A 218 -5.02 -9.53 9.12
CA SER A 218 -4.90 -9.01 10.49
C SER A 218 -6.19 -8.37 11.01
N THR A 219 -7.08 -7.93 10.11
CA THR A 219 -8.40 -7.38 10.46
C THR A 219 -9.50 -8.45 10.46
N GLY A 220 -9.15 -9.72 10.23
CA GLY A 220 -10.07 -10.85 10.22
C GLY A 220 -10.97 -10.95 8.98
N LYS A 221 -10.79 -10.08 7.97
CA LYS A 221 -11.64 -10.03 6.77
C LYS A 221 -11.20 -11.03 5.68
N ALA A 222 -9.91 -11.29 5.56
CA ALA A 222 -9.35 -12.28 4.63
C ALA A 222 -8.81 -13.52 5.35
N ALA A 223 -8.47 -14.55 4.58
CA ALA A 223 -7.75 -15.74 5.00
C ALA A 223 -6.51 -15.94 4.11
N HIS A 224 -5.55 -16.72 4.60
CA HIS A 224 -4.44 -17.19 3.78
C HIS A 224 -4.93 -18.24 2.79
N ASP A 225 -4.32 -18.25 1.61
CA ASP A 225 -4.65 -19.18 0.54
C ASP A 225 -3.39 -19.56 -0.26
N ALA A 226 -3.52 -20.53 -1.17
CA ALA A 226 -2.47 -21.00 -2.06
C ALA A 226 -2.95 -21.01 -3.53
N PRO A 227 -2.06 -20.71 -4.50
CA PRO A 227 -2.45 -20.77 -5.90
C PRO A 227 -2.64 -22.22 -6.34
N PHE A 228 -3.74 -22.47 -7.05
CA PHE A 228 -3.88 -23.63 -7.93
C PHE A 228 -3.66 -23.16 -9.37
N LEU A 229 -2.55 -23.57 -9.98
CA LEU A 229 -2.23 -23.19 -11.36
C LEU A 229 -3.08 -24.04 -12.32
N ILE A 230 -3.84 -23.37 -13.17
CA ILE A 230 -4.72 -23.95 -14.19
C ILE A 230 -4.16 -23.76 -15.60
#